data_AF-A0A4R0G7W7-F1
#
_entry.id   AF-A0A4R0G7W7-F1
#
_cell.length_a   1.000
_cell.length_b   1.000
_cell.length_c   1.000
_cell.angle_alpha   90.00
_cell.angle_beta   90.00
_cell.angle_gamma   90.00
#
_symmetry.space_group_name_H-M   'P 1'
#
loop_
_entity.id
_entity.type
_entity.pdbx_description
1 polymer ?
#
loop_
_entity_poly.entity_id
_entity_poly.type
_entity_poly.pdbx_seq_one_letter_code
_entity_poly.pdbx_strand_id
1 'polypeptide(L)' 'MPASQVCHKFFSQSLNSIHQYRKNALPDMTVALTRGASLSFTGIGRYLPGPARVKHKIKRVDRHLNSDLMFSDIPA' A
#
# COMPACT_ATOMS: atom_id res chain seq x y z
N MET A 1 8.12 15.67 12.77
CA MET A 1 7.92 14.22 12.51
C MET A 1 7.67 14.02 11.02
N PRO A 2 8.28 13.02 10.37
CA PRO A 2 7.96 12.70 8.97
C PRO A 2 6.47 12.33 8.85
N ALA A 3 5.76 12.83 7.84
CA ALA A 3 4.35 12.53 7.63
C ALA A 3 4.07 11.01 7.58
N SER A 4 5.00 10.23 7.01
CA SER A 4 4.95 8.77 6.99
C SER A 4 4.89 8.14 8.39
N GLN A 5 5.58 8.71 9.38
CA GLN A 5 5.63 8.19 10.74
C GLN A 5 4.35 8.51 11.52
N VAL A 6 3.76 9.67 11.24
CA VAL A 6 2.44 10.07 11.79
C VAL A 6 1.35 9.17 11.20
N CYS A 7 1.32 9.03 9.88
CA CYS A 7 0.40 8.12 9.20
C CYS A 7 0.57 6.68 9.69
N HIS A 8 1.80 6.21 9.85
CA HIS A 8 2.05 4.85 10.35
C HIS A 8 1.48 4.65 11.75
N LYS A 9 1.70 5.59 12.69
CA LYS A 9 1.13 5.50 14.05
C LYS A 9 -0.40 5.51 14.02
N PHE A 10 -0.98 6.45 13.28
CA PHE A 10 -2.42 6.60 13.15
C PHE A 10 -3.05 5.32 12.55
N PHE A 11 -2.59 4.89 11.38
CA PHE A 11 -3.12 3.69 10.72
C PHE A 11 -2.82 2.41 11.51
N SER A 12 -1.71 2.34 12.25
CA SER A 12 -1.44 1.19 13.11
C SER A 12 -2.53 1.03 14.16
N GLN A 13 -2.95 2.13 14.81
CA GLN A 13 -3.98 2.18 15.83
C GLN A 13 -5.41 2.06 15.27
N SER A 14 -5.72 2.78 14.18
CA SER A 14 -7.07 2.78 13.60
C SER A 14 -7.40 1.48 12.86
N LEU A 15 -6.40 0.80 12.29
CA LEU A 15 -6.56 -0.45 11.52
C LEU A 15 -6.05 -1.67 12.31
N ASN A 16 -6.27 -1.71 13.62
CA ASN A 16 -5.77 -2.77 14.50
C ASN A 16 -6.18 -4.18 14.06
N SER A 17 -7.39 -4.36 13.53
CA SER A 17 -7.92 -5.63 13.03
C SER A 17 -7.28 -6.11 11.72
N ILE A 18 -6.59 -5.22 10.98
CA ILE A 18 -5.98 -5.53 9.69
C ILE A 18 -4.55 -6.03 9.88
N HIS A 19 -4.20 -7.09 9.15
CA HIS A 19 -2.84 -7.65 9.14
C HIS A 19 -1.77 -6.59 8.81
N GLN A 20 -0.67 -6.58 9.57
CA GLN A 20 0.39 -5.57 9.50
C GLN A 20 0.96 -5.37 8.08
N TYR A 21 1.11 -6.45 7.32
CA TYR A 21 1.58 -6.38 5.93
C TYR A 21 0.71 -5.49 5.04
N ARG A 22 -0.62 -5.54 5.24
CA ARG A 22 -1.58 -4.71 4.49
C ARG A 22 -1.54 -3.28 4.99
N LYS A 23 -1.48 -3.06 6.30
CA LYS A 23 -1.31 -1.73 6.90
C LYS A 23 -0.10 -0.99 6.34
N ASN A 24 1.02 -1.68 6.14
CA ASN A 24 2.23 -1.08 5.60
C ASN A 24 2.17 -0.85 4.09
N ALA A 25 1.41 -1.66 3.35
CA ALA A 25 1.29 -1.51 1.90
C ALA A 25 0.58 -0.20 1.53
N LEU A 26 -0.47 0.20 2.26
CA LEU A 26 -1.20 1.43 1.98
C LEU A 26 -0.30 2.70 1.97
N PRO A 27 0.40 3.05 3.06
CA PRO A 27 1.27 4.23 3.08
C PRO A 27 2.45 4.10 2.11
N ASP A 28 2.99 2.89 1.91
CA ASP A 28 4.06 2.66 0.93
C ASP A 28 3.60 3.02 -0.50
N MET A 29 2.38 2.63 -0.87
CA MET A 29 1.79 2.96 -2.18
C MET A 29 1.47 4.45 -2.29
N THR A 30 0.94 5.07 -1.22
CA THR A 30 0.69 6.52 -1.19
C THR A 30 2.00 7.30 -1.38
N VAL A 31 3.06 6.90 -0.69
CA VAL A 31 4.39 7.54 -0.83
C VAL A 31 4.95 7.33 -2.24
N ALA A 32 4.72 6.18 -2.86
CA ALA A 32 5.11 5.97 -4.25
C ALA A 32 4.39 6.95 -5.20
N LEU A 33 3.09 7.15 -5.01
CA LEU A 33 2.28 8.09 -5.80
C LEU A 33 2.72 9.54 -5.59
N THR A 34 2.95 9.97 -4.35
CA THR A 34 3.41 11.36 -4.07
C THR A 34 4.82 11.63 -4.62
N ARG A 35 5.62 10.59 -4.87
CA ARG A 35 6.93 10.68 -5.52
C ARG A 35 6.86 10.62 -7.06
N GLY A 36 5.67 10.67 -7.64
CA GLY A 36 5.47 10.71 -9.09
C GLY A 36 5.30 9.34 -9.76
N ALA A 37 5.02 8.28 -9.00
CA ALA A 37 4.61 7.03 -9.63
C ALA A 37 3.30 7.23 -10.41
N SER A 38 3.20 6.66 -11.61
CA SER A 38 1.94 6.61 -12.34
C SER A 38 0.89 5.84 -11.53
N LEU A 39 -0.37 6.26 -11.62
CA LEU A 39 -1.53 5.61 -10.98
C LEU A 39 -1.89 4.28 -11.67
N SER A 40 -0.96 3.33 -11.66
CA SER A 40 -1.12 1.96 -12.10
C SER A 40 -0.40 1.04 -11.13
N PHE A 41 -0.90 -0.18 -10.92
CA PHE A 41 -0.28 -1.10 -9.97
C PHE A 41 1.20 -1.42 -10.32
N THR A 42 1.54 -1.43 -11.62
CA THR A 42 2.93 -1.61 -12.07
C THR A 42 3.78 -0.37 -11.82
N GLY A 43 3.24 0.84 -12.03
CA GLY A 43 3.92 2.10 -11.74
C GLY A 43 4.24 2.24 -10.25
N ILE A 44 3.23 2.05 -9.41
CA ILE A 44 3.36 2.06 -7.95
C ILE A 44 4.36 0.99 -7.49
N GLY A 45 4.23 -0.25 -7.98
CA GLY A 45 5.10 -1.36 -7.59
C GLY A 45 6.58 -1.17 -7.95
N ARG A 46 6.89 -0.44 -9.03
CA ARG A 46 8.29 -0.11 -9.39
C ARG A 46 8.91 0.89 -8.40
N TYR A 47 8.13 1.87 -7.97
CA TYR A 47 8.53 2.95 -7.05
C TYR A 47 8.57 2.53 -5.57
N LEU A 48 8.03 1.37 -5.22
CA LEU A 48 8.13 0.84 -3.87
C LEU A 48 9.60 0.66 -3.43
N PRO A 49 10.01 1.12 -2.24
CA PRO A 49 11.36 0.94 -1.74
C PRO A 49 11.63 -0.51 -1.28
N GLY A 50 12.91 -0.87 -1.13
CA GLY A 50 13.35 -2.15 -0.55
C GLY A 50 14.03 -3.11 -1.54
N PRO A 51 14.65 -4.19 -1.02
CA PRO A 51 15.50 -5.10 -1.80
C PRO A 51 14.72 -6.12 -2.64
N ALA A 52 13.40 -6.19 -2.47
CA ALA A 52 12.57 -7.15 -3.20
C ALA A 52 12.60 -6.88 -4.72
N ARG A 53 12.66 -7.96 -5.52
CA ARG A 53 12.62 -7.84 -6.98
C ARG A 53 11.36 -7.09 -7.41
N VAL A 54 11.46 -6.30 -8.48
CA VAL A 54 10.34 -5.50 -9.02
C VAL A 54 9.06 -6.32 -9.19
N LYS A 55 9.16 -7.56 -9.72
CA LYS A 55 8.03 -8.49 -9.83
C LYS A 55 7.27 -8.68 -8.51
N HIS A 56 7.98 -8.85 -7.39
CA HIS A 56 7.36 -9.07 -6.07
C HIS A 56 6.74 -7.79 -5.51
N LYS A 57 7.36 -6.64 -5.77
CA LYS A 57 6.79 -5.34 -5.39
C LYS A 57 5.49 -5.04 -6.14
N ILE A 58 5.45 -5.34 -7.45
CA ILE A 58 4.23 -5.26 -8.27
C ILE A 58 3.16 -6.23 -7.73
N LYS A 59 3.51 -7.50 -7.45
CA LYS A 59 2.57 -8.46 -6.84
C LYS A 59 2.06 -8.03 -5.47
N ARG A 60 2.85 -7.28 -4.69
CA ARG A 60 2.41 -6.73 -3.40
C ARG A 60 1.31 -5.69 -3.58
N VAL A 61 1.45 -4.79 -4.55
CA VAL A 61 0.42 -3.79 -4.88
C VAL A 61 -0.83 -4.47 -5.42
N ASP A 62 -0.66 -5.39 -6.37
CA ASP A 62 -1.73 -6.19 -6.97
C ASP A 62 -2.58 -6.90 -5.91
N ARG A 63 -1.95 -7.70 -5.03
CA ARG A 63 -2.68 -8.39 -3.94
C ARG A 63 -3.36 -7.45 -2.94
N HIS A 64 -2.87 -6.21 -2.81
CA HIS A 64 -3.49 -5.24 -1.92
C HIS A 64 -4.78 -4.68 -2.53
N LEU A 65 -4.75 -4.35 -3.83
CA LEU A 65 -5.89 -3.81 -4.57
C LEU A 65 -6.91 -4.89 -4.93
N ASN A 66 -6.45 -6.07 -5.35
CA ASN A 66 -7.27 -7.20 -5.77
C ASN A 66 -7.63 -8.14 -4.62
N SER A 67 -7.89 -7.60 -3.43
CA SER A 67 -8.34 -8.41 -2.32
C SER A 67 -9.85 -8.40 -2.19
N ASP A 68 -10.46 -9.55 -1.94
CA ASP A 68 -11.90 -9.67 -1.73
C ASP A 68 -12.43 -8.75 -0.62
N LEU A 69 -11.61 -8.52 0.42
CA LEU A 69 -11.90 -7.59 1.52
C LEU A 69 -12.00 -6.11 1.10
N MET A 70 -11.48 -5.71 -0.05
CA MET A 70 -11.64 -4.33 -0.56
C MET A 70 -12.95 -4.17 -1.34
N PHE A 71 -13.41 -5.23 -2.01
CA PHE A 71 -14.59 -5.16 -2.88
C PHE A 71 -15.88 -5.48 -2.15
N SER A 72 -15.82 -6.12 -0.97
CA SER A 72 -17.00 -6.40 -0.14
C SER A 72 -17.79 -5.15 0.26
N ASP A 73 -17.11 -4.00 0.36
CA ASP A 73 -17.69 -2.76 0.86
C ASP A 73 -18.18 -1.82 -0.27
N ILE A 74 -18.00 -2.20 -1.53
CA ILE A 74 -18.47 -1.44 -2.70
C ILE A 74 -19.87 -1.96 -3.07
N PRO A 75 -20.93 -1.14 -2.98
CA PRO A 75 -22.26 -1.54 -3.44
C PRO A 75 -22.22 -1.90 -4.93
N ALA A 76 -22.96 -2.96 -5.30
CA ALA A 76 -23.09 -3.42 -6.69
C ALA A 76 -23.73 -2.35 -7.59
#